data_AF-A0A1V5H2L1-F1
#
_entry.id   AF-A0A1V5H2L1-F1
#
_cell.length_a   1.000
_cell.length_b   1.000
_cell.length_c   1.000
_cell.angle_alpha   90.00
_cell.angle_beta   90.00
_cell.angle_gamma   90.00
#
_symmetry.space_group_name_H-M   'P 1'
#
loop_
_entity.id
_entity.type
_entity.pdbx_description
1 polymer ?
#
loop_
_entity_poly.entity_id
_entity_poly.type
_entity_poly.pdbx_seq_one_letter_code
_entity_poly.pdbx_strand_id
1 'polypeptide(L)'
;MVLEHLLEDNAGRLNPGITREEAFALLEKYNKEQFHIQHAETVEAMMRYYARTLGYAEEEEFWGLVGLLHDLDFEQFPDEHCIKCATYSMPKALGPR
;
A
#
# COMPACT_ATOMS: atom_id res chain seq x y z
N MET A 1 -6.44 -3.17 -18.32
CA MET A 1 -5.18 -3.49 -17.62
C MET A 1 -5.32 -4.92 -17.11
N VAL A 2 -4.83 -5.90 -17.88
CA VAL A 2 -4.79 -7.30 -17.42
C VAL A 2 -3.39 -7.50 -16.84
N LEU A 3 -3.32 -7.79 -15.54
CA LEU A 3 -2.08 -8.02 -14.82
C LEU A 3 -1.62 -9.47 -15.06
N GLU A 4 -1.12 -9.77 -16.26
CA GLU A 4 -0.71 -11.13 -16.65
C GLU A 4 0.71 -11.54 -16.17
N HIS A 5 1.35 -10.75 -15.30
CA HIS A 5 2.76 -10.99 -14.89
C HIS A 5 2.97 -10.97 -13.37
N LEU A 6 2.00 -11.45 -12.60
CA LEU A 6 2.20 -11.62 -11.16
C LEU A 6 3.01 -12.91 -10.93
N LEU A 7 4.26 -12.75 -10.47
CA LEU A 7 5.20 -13.82 -10.11
C LEU A 7 4.49 -14.92 -9.31
N GLU A 8 4.78 -16.18 -9.62
CA GLU A 8 4.09 -17.36 -9.04
C GLU A 8 4.22 -17.42 -7.50
N ASP A 9 5.28 -16.84 -6.92
CA ASP A 9 5.45 -16.67 -5.47
C ASP A 9 4.94 -15.30 -4.98
N ASN A 10 3.61 -15.18 -4.84
CA ASN A 10 2.94 -14.02 -4.22
C ASN A 10 2.66 -14.22 -2.70
N ALA A 11 3.45 -15.03 -2.00
CA ALA A 11 3.24 -15.34 -0.58
C ALA A 11 3.16 -14.07 0.31
N GLY A 12 3.84 -12.98 -0.10
CA GLY A 12 3.78 -11.68 0.59
C GLY A 12 2.39 -11.02 0.60
N ARG A 13 1.44 -11.47 -0.23
CA ARG A 13 0.04 -10.99 -0.19
C ARG A 13 -0.78 -11.63 0.91
N LEU A 14 -0.45 -12.86 1.27
CA LEU A 14 -1.12 -13.60 2.33
C LEU A 14 -0.55 -13.24 3.71
N ASN A 15 0.68 -12.73 3.75
CA ASN A 15 1.31 -12.28 4.98
C ASN A 15 2.11 -10.98 4.73
N PRO A 16 1.44 -9.82 4.78
CA PRO A 16 2.10 -8.53 4.66
C PRO A 16 3.15 -8.34 5.76
N GLY A 17 4.34 -7.87 5.40
CA GLY A 17 5.44 -7.64 6.35
C GLY A 17 5.28 -6.40 7.25
N ILE A 18 4.11 -5.77 7.24
CA ILE A 18 3.78 -4.55 7.99
C ILE A 18 2.31 -4.62 8.42
N THR A 19 1.99 -4.16 9.64
CA THR A 19 0.60 -4.07 10.10
C THR A 19 -0.08 -2.79 9.60
N ARG A 20 -1.43 -2.76 9.61
CA ARG A 20 -2.19 -1.55 9.27
C ARG A 20 -1.82 -0.37 10.17
N GLU A 21 -1.60 -0.60 11.45
CA GLU A 21 -1.23 0.45 12.40
C GLU A 21 0.16 1.02 12.10
N GLU A 22 1.12 0.16 11.76
CA GLU A 22 2.46 0.58 11.33
C GLU A 22 2.40 1.36 10.01
N ALA A 23 1.58 0.92 9.06
CA ALA A 23 1.33 1.61 7.81
C ALA A 23 0.66 2.98 8.03
N PHE A 24 -0.33 3.06 8.92
CA PHE A 24 -1.01 4.32 9.25
C PHE A 24 -0.06 5.30 9.95
N ALA A 25 0.81 4.82 10.84
CA ALA A 25 1.82 5.65 11.47
C ALA A 25 2.84 6.20 10.44
N LEU A 26 3.17 5.44 9.39
CA LEU A 26 3.97 5.94 8.26
C LEU A 26 3.21 7.00 7.45
N LEU A 27 1.92 6.77 7.19
CA LEU A 27 1.06 7.74 6.50
C LEU A 27 1.04 9.07 7.25
N GLU A 28 0.72 9.07 8.54
CA GLU A 28 0.71 10.28 9.37
C GLU A 28 2.11 10.93 9.48
N LYS A 29 3.18 10.14 9.33
CA LYS A 29 4.54 10.67 9.35
C LYS A 29 4.83 11.54 8.12
N TYR A 30 4.40 11.11 6.94
CA TYR A 30 4.77 11.73 5.67
C TYR A 30 3.69 12.60 5.03
N ASN A 31 2.43 12.39 5.39
CA ASN A 31 1.29 13.22 4.99
C ASN A 31 0.68 13.88 6.23
N LYS A 32 0.60 15.22 6.24
CA LYS A 32 0.13 16.04 7.36
C LYS A 32 -1.22 16.69 7.09
N GLU A 33 -1.58 16.86 5.82
CA GLU A 33 -2.89 17.41 5.49
C GLU A 33 -3.98 16.36 5.67
N GLN A 34 -5.07 16.78 6.29
CA GLN A 34 -6.21 15.92 6.57
C GLN A 34 -6.80 15.30 5.29
N PHE A 35 -6.72 16.03 4.17
CA PHE A 35 -7.18 15.54 2.87
C PHE A 35 -6.43 14.29 2.41
N HIS A 36 -5.10 14.25 2.50
CA HIS A 36 -4.30 13.11 2.05
C HIS A 36 -4.50 11.88 2.94
N ILE A 37 -4.71 12.08 4.25
CA ILE A 37 -5.05 10.99 5.17
C ILE A 37 -6.42 10.40 4.78
N GLN A 38 -7.43 11.25 4.59
CA GLN A 38 -8.77 10.81 4.19
C GLN A 38 -8.78 10.12 2.83
N HIS A 39 -8.00 10.62 1.86
CA HIS A 39 -7.81 9.99 0.56
C HIS A 39 -7.23 8.58 0.70
N ALA A 40 -6.14 8.41 1.45
CA ALA A 40 -5.53 7.12 1.69
C ALA A 40 -6.49 6.11 2.36
N GLU A 41 -7.24 6.53 3.38
CA GLU A 41 -8.25 5.68 4.04
C GLU A 41 -9.41 5.31 3.09
N THR A 42 -9.82 6.23 2.22
CA THR A 42 -10.87 5.98 1.22
C THR A 42 -10.41 4.94 0.21
N VAL A 43 -9.17 5.05 -0.27
CA VAL A 43 -8.59 4.09 -1.22
C VAL A 43 -8.35 2.74 -0.55
N GLU A 44 -7.89 2.69 0.70
CA GLU A 44 -7.84 1.46 1.50
C GLU A 44 -9.20 0.75 1.50
N ALA A 45 -10.27 1.45 1.87
CA ALA A 45 -11.61 0.87 1.94
C ALA A 45 -12.09 0.35 0.57
N MET A 46 -11.82 1.10 -0.50
CA MET A 46 -12.14 0.69 -1.87
C MET A 46 -11.39 -0.58 -2.27
N MET A 47 -10.09 -0.66 -1.96
CA MET A 47 -9.26 -1.82 -2.29
C MET A 47 -9.71 -3.06 -1.53
N ARG A 48 -10.05 -2.94 -0.24
CA ARG A 48 -10.64 -4.03 0.55
C ARG A 48 -11.96 -4.52 -0.04
N TYR A 49 -12.83 -3.59 -0.44
CA TYR A 49 -14.11 -3.93 -1.08
C TYR A 49 -13.92 -4.73 -2.38
N TYR A 50 -13.01 -4.30 -3.25
CA TYR A 50 -12.73 -5.00 -4.50
C TYR A 50 -12.04 -6.34 -4.29
N ALA A 51 -11.13 -6.45 -3.31
CA ALA A 51 -10.51 -7.73 -2.97
C ALA A 51 -11.58 -8.78 -2.62
N ARG A 52 -12.55 -8.43 -1.76
CA ARG A 52 -13.68 -9.32 -1.44
C ARG A 52 -14.56 -9.62 -2.66
N THR A 53 -14.88 -8.61 -3.45
CA THR A 53 -15.84 -8.73 -4.56
C THR A 53 -15.30 -9.53 -5.74
N LEU A 54 -13.99 -9.48 -5.98
CA LEU A 54 -13.33 -10.12 -7.11
C LEU A 54 -12.74 -11.50 -6.79
N GLY A 55 -12.96 -12.02 -5.56
CA GLY A 55 -12.51 -13.35 -5.16
C GLY A 55 -11.09 -13.41 -4.56
N TYR A 56 -10.53 -12.27 -4.15
CA TYR A 56 -9.23 -12.13 -3.49
C TYR A 56 -9.38 -11.81 -1.99
N ALA A 57 -10.41 -12.37 -1.33
CA ALA A 57 -10.71 -12.05 0.07
C ALA A 57 -9.53 -12.39 1.02
N GLU A 58 -8.78 -13.45 0.72
CA GLU A 58 -7.58 -13.84 1.48
C GLU A 58 -6.42 -12.83 1.35
N GLU A 59 -6.44 -11.99 0.31
CA GLU A 59 -5.46 -10.93 0.04
C GLU A 59 -5.97 -9.55 0.47
N GLU A 60 -7.13 -9.47 1.15
CA GLU A 60 -7.77 -8.20 1.49
C GLU A 60 -6.83 -7.26 2.25
N GLU A 61 -6.12 -7.79 3.25
CA GLU A 61 -5.24 -6.97 4.07
C GLU A 61 -4.10 -6.38 3.24
N PHE A 62 -3.50 -7.19 2.37
CA PHE A 62 -2.50 -6.71 1.43
C PHE A 62 -3.02 -5.59 0.54
N TRP A 63 -4.19 -5.78 -0.08
CA TRP A 63 -4.77 -4.77 -0.96
C TRP A 63 -5.20 -3.50 -0.20
N GLY A 64 -5.66 -3.65 1.04
CA GLY A 64 -5.91 -2.52 1.94
C GLY A 64 -4.65 -1.71 2.22
N LEU A 65 -3.54 -2.37 2.59
CA LEU A 65 -2.25 -1.73 2.83
C LEU A 65 -1.69 -1.04 1.58
N VAL A 66 -1.85 -1.66 0.40
CA VAL A 66 -1.51 -1.04 -0.89
C VAL A 66 -2.28 0.25 -1.08
N GLY A 67 -3.60 0.24 -0.84
CA GLY A 67 -4.43 1.43 -0.93
C GLY A 67 -4.03 2.52 0.08
N LEU A 68 -3.73 2.14 1.32
CA LEU A 68 -3.35 3.07 2.38
C LEU A 68 -2.01 3.77 2.11
N LEU A 69 -1.06 3.09 1.46
CA LEU A 69 0.30 3.59 1.28
C LEU A 69 0.63 4.06 -0.15
N HIS A 70 -0.32 3.98 -1.10
CA HIS A 70 -0.03 4.25 -2.52
C HIS A 70 0.56 5.65 -2.78
N ASP A 71 0.09 6.66 -2.04
CA ASP A 71 0.48 8.08 -2.19
C ASP A 71 1.34 8.60 -1.03
N LEU A 72 2.13 7.73 -0.40
CA LEU A 72 2.95 8.09 0.78
C LEU A 72 3.98 9.21 0.51
N ASP A 73 4.39 9.41 -0.75
CA ASP A 73 5.40 10.39 -1.14
C ASP A 73 4.83 11.72 -1.68
N PHE A 74 3.50 11.83 -1.83
CA PHE A 74 2.86 12.90 -2.58
C PHE A 74 3.09 14.31 -1.99
N GLU A 75 2.94 14.49 -0.67
CA GLU A 75 3.12 15.82 -0.03
C GLU A 75 4.57 16.33 -0.10
N GLN A 76 5.56 15.44 -0.12
CA GLN A 76 6.97 15.84 -0.10
C GLN A 76 7.56 15.99 -1.49
N PHE A 77 7.03 15.28 -2.49
CA PHE A 77 7.57 15.26 -3.85
C PHE A 77 6.45 15.21 -4.90
N PRO A 78 5.61 16.24 -5.02
CA PRO A 78 4.49 16.25 -5.96
C PRO A 78 4.95 16.10 -7.42
N ASP A 79 6.13 16.63 -7.76
CA ASP A 79 6.70 16.57 -9.11
C ASP A 79 7.45 15.25 -9.41
N GLU A 80 7.70 14.40 -8.40
CA GLU A 80 8.42 13.12 -8.51
C GLU A 80 7.62 11.93 -7.94
N HIS A 81 6.30 12.08 -7.84
CA HIS A 81 5.37 11.09 -7.32
C HIS A 81 5.53 9.73 -8.03
N CYS A 82 5.46 8.64 -7.26
CA CYS A 82 5.79 7.25 -7.63
C CYS A 82 7.29 6.91 -7.81
N ILE A 83 8.21 7.88 -7.88
CA ILE A 83 9.65 7.61 -8.03
C ILE A 83 10.34 7.53 -6.66
N LYS A 84 9.96 8.41 -5.73
CA LYS A 84 10.56 8.49 -4.38
C LYS A 84 10.08 7.38 -3.44
N CYS A 85 8.82 6.95 -3.56
CA CYS A 85 8.26 5.86 -2.76
C CYS A 85 9.13 4.58 -2.79
N ALA A 86 9.72 4.25 -3.94
CA ALA A 86 10.60 3.09 -4.11
C ALA A 86 11.97 3.23 -3.41
N THR A 87 12.39 4.46 -3.08
CA THR A 87 13.70 4.75 -2.46
C THR A 87 13.65 4.83 -0.94
N TYR A 88 12.46 4.87 -0.33
CA TYR A 88 12.34 4.68 1.10
C TYR A 88 12.80 3.25 1.41
N SER A 89 13.96 3.13 2.08
CA SER A 89 14.37 1.87 2.65
C SER A 89 13.35 1.49 3.73
N MET A 90 12.32 0.75 3.34
CA MET A 90 11.52 -0.02 4.30
C MET A 90 12.52 -0.87 5.10
N PRO A 91 12.46 -0.89 6.45
CA PRO A 91 13.31 -1.79 7.23
C PRO A 91 13.17 -3.20 6.66
N LYS A 92 14.30 -3.91 6.49
CA LYS A 92 14.47 -5.22 5.84
C LYS A 92 13.40 -6.27 6.24
N ALA A 93 12.19 -6.16 5.71
CA ALA A 93 11.10 -7.11 5.88
C ALA A 93 10.59 -7.65 4.53
N LEU A 94 10.93 -6.98 3.42
CA LEU A 94 10.51 -7.36 2.08
C LEU A 94 11.72 -7.33 1.14
N GLY A 95 12.54 -8.38 1.20
CA GLY A 95 13.61 -8.66 0.25
C GLY A 95 13.81 -10.17 0.12
N PRO A 96 14.01 -10.70 -1.10
CA PRO A 96 13.82 -12.11 -1.40
C PRO A 96 14.92 -13.00 -0.80
N ARG A 97 14.53 -14.17 -0.33
CA ARG A 97 15.38 -15.38 -0.26
C ARG A 97 14.96 -16.31 -1.38
#